data_AF-A0A497M6F6-F1
#
_entry.id   AF-A0A497M6F6-F1
#
_cell.length_a   1.000
_cell.length_b   1.000
_cell.length_c   1.000
_cell.angle_alpha   90.00
_cell.angle_beta   90.00
_cell.angle_gamma   90.00
#
_symmetry.space_group_name_H-M   'P 1'
#
loop_
_entity.id
_entity.type
_entity.pdbx_description
1 polymer ?
#
loop_
_entity_poly.entity_id
_entity_poly.type
_entity_poly.pdbx_seq_one_letter_code
_entity_poly.pdbx_strand_id
1 'polypeptide(L)'
;MPLKLISLYTQRYVRKCWFTYNLLVSYPRRFFRKARREVREVLKFFGDEDPRVEKTIVAGLLGVKTCLDVKALIREMREGDGTFIRYTFRWIPVERWVKSDIDSMKEALEELASQIEEGETWRMTVEKRR
;
A
#
# COMPACT_ATOMS: atom_id res chain seq x y z
N MET A 1 -7.95 18.31 6.91
CA MET A 1 -8.74 17.12 7.27
C MET A 1 -8.19 15.91 6.54
N PRO A 2 -7.66 14.88 7.21
CA PRO A 2 -7.16 13.69 6.54
C PRO A 2 -8.33 12.72 6.30
N LEU A 3 -8.75 12.59 5.05
CA LEU A 3 -9.69 11.54 4.63
C LEU A 3 -8.98 10.18 4.77
N LYS A 4 -9.54 9.28 5.59
CA LYS A 4 -9.09 7.89 5.69
C LYS A 4 -9.45 7.18 4.37
N LEU A 5 -8.44 6.81 3.58
CA LEU A 5 -8.62 6.08 2.33
C LEU A 5 -8.64 4.57 2.64
N ILE A 6 -9.79 3.91 2.44
CA ILE A 6 -9.89 2.45 2.56
C ILE A 6 -9.54 1.84 1.19
N SER A 7 -8.45 1.08 1.13
CA SER A 7 -7.99 0.43 -0.10
C SER A 7 -8.20 -1.07 -0.01
N LEU A 8 -9.15 -1.60 -0.80
CA LEU A 8 -9.39 -3.04 -0.94
C LEU A 8 -8.95 -3.49 -2.33
N TYR A 9 -7.89 -4.29 -2.38
CA TYR A 9 -7.40 -4.91 -3.61
C TYR A 9 -7.87 -6.37 -3.70
N THR A 10 -8.55 -6.73 -4.78
CA THR A 10 -8.98 -8.10 -5.07
C THR A 10 -8.21 -8.70 -6.25
N GLN A 11 -7.79 -9.97 -6.17
CA GLN A 11 -7.23 -10.67 -7.32
C GLN A 11 -7.51 -12.18 -7.31
N ARG A 12 -7.90 -12.69 -8.49
CA ARG A 12 -8.05 -14.09 -8.88
C ARG A 12 -6.76 -14.47 -9.64
N TYR A 13 -6.21 -15.66 -9.40
CA TYR A 13 -4.94 -16.26 -9.90
C TYR A 13 -3.76 -16.28 -8.92
N VAL A 14 -3.52 -17.48 -8.40
CA VAL A 14 -2.53 -17.86 -7.37
C VAL A 14 -1.19 -18.21 -8.02
N ARG A 15 -0.09 -17.65 -7.47
CA ARG A 15 1.18 -18.37 -7.14
C ARG A 15 2.29 -17.50 -6.51
N LYS A 16 2.02 -16.25 -6.12
CA LYS A 16 2.95 -15.45 -5.28
C LYS A 16 2.15 -14.69 -4.21
N CYS A 17 2.48 -14.90 -2.94
CA CYS A 17 1.69 -14.45 -1.79
C CYS A 17 1.74 -12.93 -1.62
N TRP A 18 0.87 -12.21 -2.33
CA TRP A 18 0.61 -10.79 -2.09
C TRP A 18 0.09 -10.51 -0.68
N PHE A 19 -0.60 -11.51 -0.09
CA PHE A 19 -1.25 -11.44 1.22
C PHE A 19 -0.35 -10.98 2.37
N THR A 20 0.98 -10.98 2.19
CA THR A 20 1.91 -10.53 3.23
C THR A 20 2.25 -9.05 3.14
N TYR A 21 2.03 -8.37 2.02
CA TYR A 21 2.44 -6.97 1.82
C TYR A 21 1.46 -6.01 2.50
N ASN A 22 1.96 -5.02 3.24
CA ASN A 22 1.17 -3.95 3.85
C ASN A 22 1.37 -2.59 3.16
N LEU A 23 2.18 -2.56 2.09
CA LEU A 23 2.42 -1.37 1.29
C LEU A 23 2.62 -1.75 -0.19
N LEU A 24 1.97 -1.01 -1.08
CA LEU A 24 2.15 -1.08 -2.52
C LEU A 24 2.81 0.20 -3.03
N VAL A 25 3.88 0.05 -3.82
CA VAL A 25 4.62 1.20 -4.35
C VAL A 25 4.70 1.15 -5.87
N SER A 26 4.17 2.17 -6.53
CA SER A 26 4.22 2.30 -7.99
C SER A 26 5.52 2.96 -8.46
N TYR A 27 6.08 2.47 -9.57
CA TYR A 27 7.33 2.94 -10.15
C TYR A 27 7.35 2.83 -11.69
N PRO A 28 8.16 3.64 -12.41
CA PRO A 28 8.31 3.49 -13.85
C PRO A 28 9.02 2.18 -14.18
N ARG A 29 8.45 1.36 -15.08
CA ARG A 29 8.90 -0.03 -15.36
C ARG A 29 10.41 -0.20 -15.56
N ARG A 30 11.07 0.77 -16.20
CA ARG A 30 12.53 0.77 -16.47
C ARG A 30 13.42 0.96 -15.24
N PHE A 31 12.87 1.41 -14.11
CA PHE A 31 13.64 1.81 -12.94
C PHE A 31 13.50 0.88 -11.74
N PHE A 32 13.10 -0.38 -11.94
CA PHE A 32 12.90 -1.35 -10.84
C PHE A 32 14.03 -1.36 -9.80
N ARG A 33 15.30 -1.46 -10.23
CA ARG A 33 16.45 -1.54 -9.30
C ARG A 33 16.61 -0.25 -8.48
N LYS A 34 16.35 0.91 -9.09
CA LYS A 34 16.43 2.21 -8.43
C LYS A 34 15.27 2.43 -7.48
N ALA A 35 14.04 2.13 -7.93
CA ALA A 35 12.84 2.17 -7.09
C ALA A 35 12.93 1.24 -5.88
N ARG A 36 13.40 0.00 -6.07
CA ARG A 36 13.61 -0.94 -4.94
C ARG A 36 14.62 -0.41 -3.93
N ARG A 37 15.67 0.26 -4.38
CA ARG A 37 16.69 0.86 -3.50
C ARG A 37 16.10 2.04 -2.73
N GLU A 38 15.45 2.96 -3.44
CA GLU A 38 14.77 4.12 -2.85
C GLU A 38 13.78 3.71 -1.76
N VAL A 39 12.90 2.73 -2.04
CA VAL A 39 11.94 2.24 -1.03
C VAL A 39 12.66 1.72 0.22
N ARG A 40 13.77 1.00 0.07
CA ARG A 40 14.53 0.49 1.22
C ARG A 40 15.21 1.59 2.00
N GLU A 41 15.82 2.56 1.32
CA GLU A 41 16.49 3.69 1.95
C GLU A 41 15.50 4.55 2.73
N VAL A 42 14.31 4.80 2.16
CA VAL A 42 13.22 5.50 2.86
C VAL A 42 12.77 4.71 4.09
N LEU A 43 12.43 3.43 3.95
CA LEU A 43 11.96 2.63 5.09
C LEU A 43 13.02 2.50 6.19
N LYS A 44 14.29 2.36 5.83
CA LYS A 44 15.40 2.36 6.77
C LYS A 44 15.56 3.69 7.49
N PHE A 45 15.41 4.81 6.78
CA PHE A 45 15.43 6.14 7.41
C PHE A 45 14.33 6.28 8.48
N PHE A 46 13.16 5.68 8.26
CA PHE A 46 12.06 5.65 9.24
C PHE A 46 12.16 4.51 10.26
N GLY A 47 13.26 3.76 10.28
CA GLY A 47 13.56 2.77 11.33
C GLY A 47 13.29 1.31 10.99
N ASP A 48 12.95 0.96 9.75
CA ASP A 48 12.87 -0.44 9.30
C ASP A 48 14.17 -0.87 8.61
N GLU A 49 14.99 -1.63 9.34
CA GLU A 49 16.31 -2.07 8.88
C GLU A 49 16.28 -3.18 7.82
N ASP A 50 15.23 -4.01 7.77
CA ASP A 50 15.13 -5.12 6.81
C ASP A 50 13.73 -5.25 6.16
N PRO A 51 13.30 -4.22 5.40
CA PRO A 51 12.03 -4.27 4.70
C PRO A 51 12.12 -5.23 3.50
N ARG A 52 11.11 -6.09 3.37
CA ARG A 52 10.97 -6.97 2.22
C ARG A 52 10.34 -6.23 1.06
N VAL A 53 11.15 -5.93 0.05
CA VAL A 53 10.72 -5.23 -1.18
C VAL A 53 10.91 -6.13 -2.40
N GLU A 54 9.81 -6.48 -3.06
CA GLU A 54 9.78 -7.49 -4.14
C GLU A 54 9.07 -7.00 -5.40
N LYS A 55 9.45 -7.58 -6.54
CA LYS A 55 8.64 -7.49 -7.76
C LYS A 55 7.36 -8.26 -7.57
N THR A 56 6.29 -7.62 -8.00
CA THR A 56 5.02 -8.28 -8.14
C THR A 56 4.83 -8.82 -9.55
N ILE A 57 3.74 -9.55 -9.79
CA ILE A 57 3.35 -9.97 -11.15
C ILE A 57 2.90 -8.76 -12.01
N VAL A 58 2.57 -7.63 -11.38
CA VAL A 58 2.16 -6.40 -12.06
C VAL A 58 3.39 -5.55 -12.35
N ALA A 59 3.66 -5.32 -13.64
CA ALA A 59 4.79 -4.49 -14.06
C ALA A 59 4.63 -3.05 -13.55
N GLY A 60 5.69 -2.50 -12.93
CA GLY A 60 5.65 -1.16 -12.35
C GLY A 60 5.03 -1.09 -10.94
N LEU A 61 4.79 -2.23 -10.30
CA LEU A 61 4.31 -2.29 -8.92
C LEU A 61 5.24 -3.12 -8.02
N LEU A 62 5.66 -2.56 -6.91
CA LEU A 62 6.39 -3.23 -5.84
C LEU A 62 5.42 -3.66 -4.74
N GLY A 63 5.64 -4.86 -4.24
CA GLY A 63 5.03 -5.35 -3.00
C GLY A 63 6.03 -5.17 -1.89
N VAL A 64 5.58 -4.53 -0.80
CA VAL A 64 6.42 -4.19 0.34
C VAL A 64 5.80 -4.75 1.60
N LYS A 65 6.63 -5.43 2.39
CA LYS A 65 6.33 -5.78 3.77
C LYS A 65 7.32 -5.07 4.68
N THR A 66 6.78 -4.25 5.57
CA THR A 66 7.51 -3.44 6.55
C THR A 66 6.89 -3.61 7.93
N CYS A 67 7.67 -3.40 9.00
CA CYS A 67 7.18 -3.37 10.37
C CYS A 67 6.56 -2.01 10.77
N LEU A 68 6.74 -0.97 9.95
CA LEU A 68 6.26 0.37 10.24
C LEU A 68 4.73 0.49 10.12
N ASP A 69 4.17 1.47 10.83
CA ASP A 69 2.83 1.98 10.52
C ASP A 69 2.88 2.74 9.20
N VAL A 70 2.36 2.12 8.14
CA VAL A 70 2.39 2.65 6.79
C VAL A 70 1.55 3.93 6.66
N LYS A 71 0.46 4.07 7.43
CA LYS A 71 -0.37 5.28 7.40
C LYS A 71 0.40 6.44 8.03
N ALA A 72 1.06 6.20 9.16
CA ALA A 72 1.91 7.21 9.80
C ALA A 72 3.08 7.61 8.89
N LEU A 73 3.81 6.63 8.34
CA LEU A 73 4.87 6.84 7.37
C LEU A 73 4.44 7.73 6.19
N ILE A 74 3.29 7.46 5.58
CA ILE A 74 2.78 8.25 4.45
C ILE A 74 2.41 9.67 4.88
N ARG A 75 1.91 9.88 6.10
CA ARG A 75 1.64 11.23 6.63
C ARG A 75 2.94 12.01 6.79
N GLU A 76 3.94 11.43 7.43
CA GLU A 76 5.28 12.04 7.59
C GLU A 76 5.91 12.37 6.23
N MET A 77 5.87 11.43 5.27
CA MET A 77 6.39 11.66 3.92
C MET A 77 5.66 12.78 3.17
N ARG A 78 4.38 13.03 3.47
CA ARG A 78 3.59 14.10 2.86
C ARG A 78 3.88 15.46 3.48
N GLU A 79 4.23 15.49 4.76
CA GLU A 79 4.59 16.71 5.50
C GLU A 79 6.04 17.14 5.24
N GLY A 80 6.90 16.19 4.87
CA GLY A 80 8.28 16.45 4.43
C GLY A 80 8.39 17.10 3.04
N ASP A 81 9.62 17.39 2.64
CA ASP A 81 9.95 18.09 1.38
C ASP A 81 9.95 17.19 0.13
N GLY A 82 9.77 15.87 0.30
CA GLY A 82 9.76 14.90 -0.79
C GLY A 82 11.10 14.66 -1.47
N THR A 83 12.21 15.22 -0.96
CA THR A 83 13.53 15.20 -1.62
C THR A 83 14.07 13.78 -1.89
N PHE A 84 13.63 12.81 -1.08
CA PHE A 84 14.04 11.40 -1.17
C PHE A 84 13.30 10.58 -2.24
N ILE A 85 12.25 11.13 -2.88
CA ILE A 85 11.40 10.40 -3.83
C ILE A 85 11.72 10.81 -5.26
N ARG A 86 12.33 9.91 -6.04
CA ARG A 86 12.74 10.16 -7.44
C ARG A 86 12.27 9.08 -8.41
N TYR A 87 12.16 7.84 -7.95
CA TYR A 87 11.89 6.67 -8.76
C TYR A 87 10.57 5.97 -8.42
N THR A 88 9.86 6.46 -7.41
CA THR A 88 8.51 6.03 -7.01
C THR A 88 7.54 7.20 -7.04
N PHE A 89 6.23 6.93 -7.16
CA PHE A 89 5.24 8.02 -7.27
C PHE A 89 3.89 7.75 -6.60
N ARG A 90 3.62 6.53 -6.13
CA ARG A 90 2.39 6.24 -5.37
C ARG A 90 2.68 5.19 -4.32
N TRP A 91 2.53 5.55 -3.06
CA TRP A 91 2.70 4.69 -1.88
C TRP A 91 1.31 4.48 -1.28
N ILE A 92 0.79 3.25 -1.36
CA ILE A 92 -0.58 2.92 -0.99
C ILE A 92 -0.53 1.91 0.16
N PRO A 93 -1.06 2.25 1.35
CA PRO A 93 -1.15 1.28 2.43
C PRO A 93 -2.12 0.16 2.04
N VAL A 94 -1.85 -1.05 2.52
CA VAL A 94 -2.77 -2.18 2.37
C VAL A 94 -3.11 -2.73 3.75
N GLU A 95 -4.34 -2.47 4.17
CA GLU A 95 -4.89 -2.88 5.46
C GLU A 95 -5.33 -4.34 5.43
N ARG A 96 -5.98 -4.76 4.34
CA ARG A 96 -6.56 -6.10 4.20
C ARG A 96 -6.43 -6.60 2.78
N TRP A 97 -5.98 -7.84 2.66
CA TRP A 97 -6.15 -8.64 1.46
C TRP A 97 -7.31 -9.60 1.67
N VAL A 98 -8.22 -9.66 0.71
CA VAL A 98 -9.38 -10.55 0.76
C VAL A 98 -9.52 -11.32 -0.54
N LYS A 99 -10.28 -12.41 -0.51
CA LYS A 99 -10.69 -13.10 -1.73
C LYS A 99 -11.52 -12.15 -2.60
N SER A 100 -11.48 -12.38 -3.90
CA SER A 100 -12.19 -11.56 -4.88
C SER A 100 -13.67 -11.96 -5.02
N ASP A 101 -14.36 -12.19 -3.91
CA ASP A 101 -15.79 -12.45 -3.83
C ASP A 101 -16.47 -11.41 -2.94
N ILE A 102 -17.77 -11.22 -3.17
CA ILE A 102 -18.54 -10.13 -2.55
C ILE A 102 -18.59 -10.30 -1.03
N ASP A 103 -18.75 -11.53 -0.55
CA ASP A 103 -18.92 -11.81 0.88
C ASP A 103 -17.63 -11.50 1.64
N SER A 104 -16.48 -11.98 1.15
CA SER A 104 -15.17 -11.66 1.75
C SER A 104 -14.86 -10.16 1.74
N MET A 105 -15.31 -9.43 0.72
CA MET A 105 -15.15 -7.96 0.67
C MET A 105 -16.04 -7.25 1.68
N LYS A 106 -17.29 -7.69 1.86
CA LYS A 106 -18.23 -7.11 2.83
C LYS A 106 -17.72 -7.30 4.26
N GLU A 107 -17.27 -8.51 4.61
CA GLU A 107 -16.72 -8.80 5.93
C GLU A 107 -15.55 -7.87 6.28
N ALA A 108 -14.60 -7.68 5.36
CA ALA A 108 -13.48 -6.76 5.60
C ALA A 108 -13.92 -5.29 5.63
N LEU A 109 -14.95 -4.90 4.89
CA LEU A 109 -15.50 -3.54 4.96
C LEU A 109 -16.16 -3.27 6.32
N GLU A 110 -16.86 -4.25 6.90
CA GLU A 110 -17.48 -4.11 8.22
C GLU A 110 -16.41 -3.90 9.32
N GLU A 111 -15.32 -4.67 9.28
CA GLU A 111 -14.18 -4.49 10.20
C GLU A 111 -13.50 -3.10 10.03
N LEU A 112 -13.38 -2.61 8.80
CA LEU A 112 -12.73 -1.32 8.53
C LEU A 112 -13.66 -0.13 8.83
N ALA A 113 -14.96 -0.29 8.63
CA ALA A 113 -15.95 0.73 8.91
C ALA A 113 -16.03 1.04 10.41
N SER A 114 -15.76 0.06 11.28
CA SER A 114 -15.73 0.29 12.74
C SER A 114 -14.58 1.21 13.19
N GLN A 115 -13.64 1.55 12.30
CA GLN A 115 -12.55 2.50 12.57
C GLN A 115 -12.91 3.95 12.16
N ILE A 116 -14.10 4.16 11.61
CA ILE A 116 -14.64 5.46 11.24
C ILE A 116 -15.47 5.97 12.41
N GLU A 117 -15.08 7.11 12.97
CA GLU A 117 -15.75 7.69 14.14
C GLU A 117 -17.02 8.45 13.74
N GLU A 118 -17.90 8.67 14.72
CA GLU A 118 -19.13 9.43 14.51
C GLU A 118 -18.80 10.86 14.03
N GLY A 119 -19.42 11.28 12.93
CA GLY A 119 -19.17 12.58 12.30
C GLY A 119 -18.00 12.60 11.31
N GLU A 120 -17.21 11.53 11.17
CA GLU A 120 -16.22 11.42 10.09
C GLU A 120 -16.91 11.20 8.73
N THR A 121 -16.34 11.81 7.68
CA THR A 121 -16.78 11.59 6.29
C THR A 121 -15.82 10.64 5.58
N TRP A 122 -16.37 9.80 4.72
CA TRP A 122 -15.61 8.79 3.99
C TRP A 122 -15.97 8.74 2.51
N ARG A 123 -15.10 8.12 1.72
CA ARG A 123 -15.30 7.84 0.30
C ARG A 123 -14.74 6.47 -0.01
N MET A 124 -15.50 5.67 -0.75
CA MET A 124 -15.02 4.43 -1.35
C MET A 124 -14.76 4.63 -2.84
N THR A 125 -13.70 4.01 -3.35
CA THR A 125 -13.40 3.93 -4.78
C THR A 125 -13.11 2.48 -5.11
N VAL A 126 -13.89 1.91 -6.04
CA VAL A 126 -13.77 0.51 -6.44
C VAL A 126 -13.20 0.45 -7.85
N GLU A 127 -12.04 -0.19 -7.99
CA GLU A 127 -11.38 -0.40 -9.27
C GLU A 127 -11.32 -1.90 -9.59
N LYS A 128 -12.00 -2.34 -10.65
CA LYS A 128 -11.86 -3.70 -11.19
C LYS A 128 -10.80 -3.71 -12.28
N ARG A 129 -9.70 -4.44 -12.06
CA ARG A 129 -8.69 -4.67 -13.10
C ARG A 129 -9.16 -5.74 -14.09
N ARG A 130 -9.03 -5.46 -15.39
CA ARG A 130 -9.40 -6.37 -16.48
C ARG A 130 -8.32 -7.42 -16.71
#